data_AF-A0A2S9XTJ3-F1
#
_entry.id   AF-A0A2S9XTJ3-F1
#
_cell.length_a   1.000
_cell.length_b   1.000
_cell.length_c   1.000
_cell.angle_alpha   90.00
_cell.angle_beta   90.00
_cell.angle_gamma   90.00
#
_symmetry.space_group_name_H-M   'P 1'
#
loop_
_entity.id
_entity.type
_entity.pdbx_description
1 polymer ?
#
loop_
_entity_poly.entity_id
_entity_poly.type
_entity_poly.pdbx_seq_one_letter_code
_entity_poly.pdbx_strand_id
1 'polypeptide(L)'
;MASVQIKHLMLLLIAPLSIAAVTGLAAGPRSIDVHVDASEPHDDHARPDPYNLPTLPEALTPIPSEGPAEYPLAVAFIPADPSNYTAGGIVSYDYIVVHTMQGYYPGSISWFQNPAANVSAHFCMQSDDGEITQMVNLSDRAWHVGNSNSVSIGIEHEGFIDDPAWYTWETYRSSAQLARWIADEYQIPLTREHIVAHSELPSQTHTDPGDNWDWDLYMALITDLVSEGELEGWVVDRSQTCTLTATGDTWIKKTLEPSGELSDTDKCFVAAGTQFEYLHASGELVGHRRLDYDPSDGPCAGFIDLDVQGYMFAEHFSATCEDASMGAAGVTVVLDGGAQVVTDATGYFSFAEVGPGAHSVDVLGGASYFDTLEPVDVDVHPGARVVIGVDPQAGPGDGDGDGDADGGECWVGGENCPCTDGGGCDPGLVCDPTHTCVPEGEGDAGGETNGGAGGGDDSVDYLEADSCSVTGEGGVGGVLGLLVFGLGGLALRRKIA
;
A
#
# COMPACT_ATOMS: atom_id res chain seq x y z
N MET A 1 -47.50 9.62 -59.87
CA MET A 1 -46.38 9.48 -60.83
C MET A 1 -45.11 9.46 -60.02
N ALA A 2 -44.25 8.45 -60.26
CA ALA A 2 -42.90 8.20 -59.72
C ALA A 2 -42.76 8.07 -58.17
N SER A 3 -42.50 6.89 -57.58
CA SER A 3 -41.29 6.03 -57.63
C SER A 3 -40.21 6.56 -56.66
N VAL A 4 -39.58 5.84 -55.72
CA VAL A 4 -39.33 4.39 -55.46
C VAL A 4 -38.76 4.29 -54.01
N GLN A 5 -39.29 3.44 -53.10
CA GLN A 5 -38.80 2.10 -52.68
C GLN A 5 -37.47 2.12 -51.86
N ILE A 6 -37.23 1.36 -50.76
CA ILE A 6 -37.61 -0.04 -50.40
C ILE A 6 -37.21 -0.36 -48.92
N LYS A 7 -38.06 -1.14 -48.20
CA LYS A 7 -37.83 -2.24 -47.19
C LYS A 7 -37.00 -2.02 -45.90
N HIS A 8 -37.26 -2.61 -44.72
CA HIS A 8 -38.23 -3.54 -44.09
C HIS A 8 -38.04 -3.36 -42.55
N LEU A 9 -39.04 -3.02 -41.72
CA LEU A 9 -39.98 -3.88 -40.97
C LEU A 9 -39.45 -5.26 -40.50
N MET A 10 -39.21 -5.44 -39.20
CA MET A 10 -39.95 -6.42 -38.38
C MET A 10 -39.78 -6.19 -36.87
N LEU A 11 -40.90 -6.43 -36.19
CA LEU A 11 -41.24 -6.23 -34.79
C LEU A 11 -41.34 -7.61 -34.10
N LEU A 12 -41.17 -7.59 -32.77
CA LEU A 12 -41.53 -8.58 -31.74
C LEU A 12 -40.62 -9.78 -31.48
N LEU A 13 -40.02 -9.80 -30.29
CA LEU A 13 -40.46 -10.69 -29.19
C LEU A 13 -39.77 -10.27 -27.87
N ILE A 14 -40.56 -9.73 -26.93
CA ILE A 14 -40.19 -9.63 -25.52
C ILE A 14 -40.48 -11.00 -24.92
N ALA A 15 -39.45 -11.69 -24.45
CA ALA A 15 -39.57 -12.85 -23.58
C ALA A 15 -39.11 -12.43 -22.16
N PRO A 16 -39.84 -12.80 -21.10
CA PRO A 16 -39.38 -12.55 -19.73
C PRO A 16 -38.28 -13.55 -19.39
N LEU A 17 -37.07 -13.08 -19.06
CA LEU A 17 -36.09 -13.95 -18.42
C LEU A 17 -36.54 -14.19 -16.97
N SER A 18 -36.77 -15.46 -16.67
CA SER A 18 -37.20 -15.93 -15.37
C SER A 18 -36.12 -15.69 -14.32
N ILE A 19 -36.52 -15.11 -13.18
CA ILE A 19 -35.79 -15.22 -11.91
C ILE A 19 -35.80 -16.69 -11.53
N ALA A 20 -34.69 -17.38 -11.74
CA ALA A 20 -34.44 -18.66 -11.09
C ALA A 20 -34.05 -18.36 -9.64
N ALA A 21 -34.91 -18.75 -8.71
CA ALA A 21 -34.52 -18.84 -7.32
C ALA A 21 -33.30 -19.75 -7.21
N VAL A 22 -32.16 -19.21 -6.80
CA VAL A 22 -31.00 -19.99 -6.40
C VAL A 22 -31.36 -20.62 -5.06
N THR A 23 -32.02 -21.77 -5.10
CA THR A 23 -32.03 -22.68 -3.97
C THR A 23 -30.61 -23.20 -3.83
N GLY A 24 -29.90 -22.74 -2.80
CA GLY A 24 -28.64 -23.32 -2.38
C GLY A 24 -28.83 -24.82 -2.13
N LEU A 25 -28.36 -25.64 -3.06
CA LEU A 25 -27.89 -26.97 -2.69
C LEU A 25 -26.51 -26.77 -2.11
N ALA A 26 -26.40 -26.94 -0.79
CA ALA A 26 -25.14 -27.22 -0.15
C ALA A 26 -24.50 -28.40 -0.88
N ALA A 27 -23.45 -28.13 -1.66
CA ALA A 27 -22.55 -29.17 -2.10
C ALA A 27 -21.90 -29.72 -0.82
N GLY A 28 -22.22 -30.95 -0.46
CA GLY A 28 -21.45 -31.67 0.55
C GLY A 28 -19.97 -31.78 0.13
N PRO A 29 -19.07 -32.13 1.05
CA PRO A 29 -17.64 -32.20 0.77
C PRO A 29 -17.42 -33.09 -0.46
N ARG A 30 -16.89 -32.50 -1.54
CA ARG A 30 -16.41 -33.29 -2.68
C ARG A 30 -15.18 -34.03 -2.19
N SER A 31 -15.18 -35.35 -2.35
CA SER A 31 -13.97 -36.16 -2.23
C SER A 31 -12.94 -35.62 -3.21
N ILE A 32 -11.75 -35.30 -2.69
CA ILE A 32 -10.58 -34.93 -3.47
C ILE A 32 -10.16 -36.18 -4.26
N ASP A 33 -10.61 -36.31 -5.50
CA ASP A 33 -10.05 -37.28 -6.45
C ASP A 33 -8.78 -36.65 -7.06
N VAL A 34 -7.70 -36.61 -6.28
CA VAL A 34 -6.36 -36.33 -6.83
C VAL A 34 -6.11 -37.38 -7.91
N HIS A 35 -5.67 -36.96 -9.10
CA HIS A 35 -5.11 -37.89 -10.07
C HIS A 35 -3.77 -38.37 -9.51
N VAL A 36 -3.81 -39.36 -8.62
CA VAL A 36 -2.61 -39.92 -7.98
C VAL A 36 -1.81 -40.62 -9.06
N ASP A 37 -0.70 -40.03 -9.46
CA ASP A 37 0.34 -40.76 -10.17
C ASP A 37 0.99 -41.72 -9.16
N ALA A 38 0.56 -42.98 -9.20
CA ALA A 38 1.05 -44.04 -8.32
C ALA A 38 2.54 -44.40 -8.53
N SER A 39 3.24 -43.72 -9.44
CA SER A 39 4.69 -43.85 -9.63
C SER A 39 5.52 -42.84 -8.83
N GLU A 40 4.88 -41.85 -8.20
CA GLU A 40 5.58 -40.87 -7.36
C GLU A 40 6.04 -41.54 -6.05
N PRO A 41 7.32 -41.37 -5.67
CA PRO A 41 7.78 -41.81 -4.36
C PRO A 41 6.97 -41.08 -3.27
N HIS A 42 6.77 -41.74 -2.13
CA HIS A 42 6.27 -41.07 -0.94
C HIS A 42 7.10 -39.81 -0.67
N ASP A 43 6.47 -38.82 -0.04
CA ASP A 43 7.08 -37.63 0.56
C ASP A 43 8.08 -38.05 1.66
N ASP A 44 9.17 -38.69 1.23
CA ASP A 44 10.26 -39.27 2.00
C ASP A 44 11.50 -38.42 1.72
N HIS A 45 11.51 -37.19 2.25
CA HIS A 45 12.71 -36.37 2.25
C HIS A 45 13.69 -36.91 3.31
N ALA A 46 14.48 -37.92 2.92
CA ALA A 46 15.59 -38.38 3.73
C ALA A 46 16.65 -37.27 3.83
N ARG A 47 16.63 -36.49 4.93
CA ARG A 47 17.68 -35.52 5.29
C ARG A 47 19.05 -36.20 5.24
N PRO A 48 19.96 -35.80 4.34
CA PRO A 48 21.34 -36.28 4.41
C PRO A 48 22.03 -35.60 5.60
N ASP A 49 22.35 -36.36 6.64
CA ASP A 49 23.24 -35.90 7.72
C ASP A 49 24.70 -35.99 7.18
N PRO A 50 25.51 -34.91 7.10
CA PRO A 50 25.59 -33.79 8.05
C PRO A 50 25.59 -32.39 7.41
N TYR A 51 24.49 -31.65 7.50
CA TYR A 51 24.48 -30.18 7.36
C TYR A 51 24.15 -29.56 8.71
N ASN A 52 25.08 -29.72 9.63
CA ASN A 52 25.33 -28.79 10.71
C ASN A 52 26.67 -28.12 10.34
N LEU A 53 26.64 -27.17 9.40
CA LEU A 53 27.84 -26.42 9.04
C LEU A 53 27.94 -25.18 9.95
N PRO A 54 28.91 -25.11 10.87
CA PRO A 54 29.35 -23.83 11.38
C PRO A 54 30.05 -23.10 10.22
N THR A 55 29.66 -21.84 10.00
CA THR A 55 30.17 -20.92 8.95
C THR A 55 29.88 -21.36 7.52
N LEU A 56 28.80 -20.78 6.95
CA LEU A 56 28.70 -20.61 5.50
C LEU A 56 29.96 -19.84 5.04
N PRO A 57 30.71 -20.30 4.02
CA PRO A 57 31.74 -19.47 3.43
C PRO A 57 31.07 -18.21 2.86
N GLU A 58 31.64 -17.03 3.14
CA GLU A 58 31.27 -15.80 2.44
C GLU A 58 31.26 -16.07 0.93
N ALA A 59 30.10 -15.83 0.32
CA ALA A 59 29.80 -15.94 -1.11
C ALA A 59 29.88 -17.36 -1.71
N LEU A 60 28.85 -18.18 -1.47
CA LEU A 60 28.33 -18.97 -2.58
C LEU A 60 27.64 -17.98 -3.52
N THR A 61 28.34 -17.57 -4.58
CA THR A 61 27.73 -16.75 -5.63
C THR A 61 26.55 -17.53 -6.19
N PRO A 62 25.32 -17.01 -6.11
CA PRO A 62 24.19 -17.63 -6.77
C PRO A 62 24.52 -17.81 -8.26
N ILE A 63 24.14 -18.96 -8.83
CA ILE A 63 24.22 -19.14 -10.28
C ILE A 63 23.45 -17.98 -10.92
N PRO A 64 24.02 -17.29 -11.93
CA PRO A 64 23.38 -16.11 -12.51
C PRO A 64 21.95 -16.41 -12.95
N SER A 65 21.06 -15.46 -12.72
CA SER A 65 19.66 -15.52 -13.12
C SER A 65 19.55 -15.77 -14.63
N GLU A 66 18.71 -16.75 -15.01
CA GLU A 66 18.52 -17.18 -16.41
C GLU A 66 17.35 -16.43 -17.09
N GLY A 67 17.14 -15.16 -16.74
CA GLY A 67 16.04 -14.34 -17.25
C GLY A 67 15.18 -13.74 -16.12
N PRO A 68 14.18 -12.91 -16.46
CA PRO A 68 13.26 -12.38 -15.47
C PRO A 68 12.43 -13.52 -14.86
N ALA A 69 12.13 -13.42 -13.57
CA ALA A 69 11.12 -14.26 -12.93
C ALA A 69 9.74 -14.01 -13.55
N GLU A 70 8.87 -15.02 -13.49
CA GLU A 70 7.47 -14.90 -13.90
C GLU A 70 6.71 -13.99 -12.92
N TYR A 71 6.97 -14.14 -11.62
CA TYR A 71 6.42 -13.23 -10.61
C TYR A 71 7.15 -11.87 -10.66
N PRO A 72 6.44 -10.75 -10.94
CA PRO A 72 7.10 -9.45 -11.15
C PRO A 72 7.84 -8.89 -9.94
N LEU A 73 7.43 -9.27 -8.71
CA LEU A 73 8.08 -8.81 -7.48
C LEU A 73 9.16 -9.78 -6.96
N ALA A 74 9.40 -10.91 -7.64
CA ALA A 74 10.55 -11.74 -7.32
C ALA A 74 11.84 -11.00 -7.72
N VAL A 75 12.80 -10.95 -6.80
CA VAL A 75 14.06 -10.24 -7.05
C VAL A 75 14.96 -10.98 -8.05
N ALA A 76 14.73 -12.28 -8.22
CA ALA A 76 15.51 -13.13 -9.10
C ALA A 76 14.74 -14.39 -9.50
N PHE A 77 15.11 -14.92 -10.67
CA PHE A 77 14.88 -16.31 -11.05
C PHE A 77 16.20 -17.06 -11.01
N ILE A 78 16.36 -17.97 -10.05
CA ILE A 78 17.57 -18.77 -9.85
C ILE A 78 17.16 -20.23 -10.02
N PRO A 79 17.32 -20.83 -11.20
CA PRO A 79 16.71 -22.12 -11.47
C PRO A 79 17.25 -23.23 -10.56
N ALA A 80 16.35 -24.09 -10.09
CA ALA A 80 16.69 -25.39 -9.51
C ALA A 80 17.41 -26.26 -10.56
N ASP A 81 18.16 -27.26 -10.11
CA ASP A 81 18.78 -28.21 -11.04
C ASP A 81 17.70 -28.98 -11.82
N PRO A 82 17.84 -29.17 -13.15
CA PRO A 82 16.88 -29.94 -13.96
C PRO A 82 16.61 -31.38 -13.48
N SER A 83 17.42 -31.92 -12.57
CA SER A 83 17.22 -33.22 -11.94
C SER A 83 16.23 -33.19 -10.77
N ASN A 84 15.77 -32.00 -10.35
CA ASN A 84 14.95 -31.80 -9.15
C ASN A 84 13.51 -31.36 -9.46
N TYR A 85 13.11 -31.29 -10.73
CA TYR A 85 11.76 -30.97 -11.15
C TYR A 85 11.44 -31.67 -12.48
N THR A 86 10.16 -31.71 -12.86
CA THR A 86 9.75 -32.22 -14.18
C THR A 86 9.36 -31.07 -15.09
N ALA A 87 10.17 -30.80 -16.12
CA ALA A 87 9.83 -29.81 -17.13
C ALA A 87 8.47 -30.13 -17.78
N GLY A 88 7.55 -29.16 -17.82
CA GLY A 88 6.20 -29.32 -18.36
C GLY A 88 5.37 -30.42 -17.69
N GLY A 89 5.26 -30.40 -16.36
CA GLY A 89 4.61 -31.46 -15.58
C GLY A 89 3.36 -31.05 -14.80
N ILE A 90 2.98 -29.77 -14.83
CA ILE A 90 1.75 -29.30 -14.17
C ILE A 90 0.53 -29.72 -15.00
N VAL A 91 -0.47 -30.27 -14.32
CA VAL A 91 -1.73 -30.77 -14.87
C VAL A 91 -2.87 -29.79 -14.61
N SER A 92 -2.90 -29.19 -13.42
CA SER A 92 -3.85 -28.17 -12.98
C SER A 92 -3.20 -27.28 -11.93
N TYR A 93 -3.80 -26.12 -11.67
CA TYR A 93 -3.39 -25.21 -10.61
C TYR A 93 -4.48 -25.21 -9.56
N ASP A 94 -4.53 -26.29 -8.78
CA ASP A 94 -5.60 -26.48 -7.80
C ASP A 94 -5.20 -25.92 -6.43
N TYR A 95 -3.90 -25.89 -6.12
CA TYR A 95 -3.42 -25.50 -4.81
C TYR A 95 -2.22 -24.55 -4.83
N ILE A 96 -2.18 -23.65 -3.86
CA ILE A 96 -0.97 -22.95 -3.43
C ILE A 96 -0.58 -23.56 -2.09
N VAL A 97 0.64 -24.12 -2.01
CA VAL A 97 1.10 -24.83 -0.82
C VAL A 97 2.11 -23.97 -0.07
N VAL A 98 1.77 -23.67 1.17
CA VAL A 98 2.63 -22.96 2.12
C VAL A 98 3.52 -24.00 2.81
N HIS A 99 4.83 -23.84 2.65
CA HIS A 99 5.85 -24.66 3.29
C HIS A 99 6.70 -23.84 4.23
N THR A 100 7.30 -24.51 5.21
CA THR A 100 8.43 -23.97 5.99
C THR A 100 9.66 -24.80 5.68
N MET A 101 10.74 -24.15 5.26
CA MET A 101 11.96 -24.78 4.75
C MET A 101 12.63 -25.74 5.74
N GLN A 102 12.41 -25.55 7.05
CA GLN A 102 13.22 -26.15 8.11
C GLN A 102 14.71 -25.84 7.91
N GLY A 103 14.99 -24.60 7.48
CA GLY A 103 16.28 -24.16 6.96
C GLY A 103 16.29 -22.69 6.55
N TYR A 104 17.43 -22.27 6.02
CA TYR A 104 17.73 -20.87 5.66
C TYR A 104 17.57 -20.62 4.16
N TYR A 105 17.12 -19.43 3.80
CA TYR A 105 16.85 -18.98 2.43
C TYR A 105 17.97 -19.28 1.42
N PRO A 106 19.23 -18.81 1.61
CA PRO A 106 20.32 -19.12 0.68
C PRO A 106 20.70 -20.61 0.69
N GLY A 107 20.47 -21.30 1.81
CA GLY A 107 20.72 -22.73 1.95
C GLY A 107 19.76 -23.55 1.09
N SER A 108 18.47 -23.23 1.13
CA SER A 108 17.42 -23.88 0.35
C SER A 108 17.58 -23.65 -1.15
N ILE A 109 17.91 -22.41 -1.56
CA ILE A 109 18.25 -22.08 -2.95
C ILE A 109 19.44 -22.96 -3.42
N SER A 110 20.52 -23.00 -2.64
CA SER A 110 21.68 -23.85 -2.98
C SER A 110 21.34 -25.34 -2.98
N TRP A 111 20.42 -25.79 -2.13
CA TRP A 111 20.01 -27.18 -2.05
C TRP A 111 19.23 -27.62 -3.29
N PHE A 112 18.28 -26.80 -3.75
CA PHE A 112 17.52 -27.06 -4.97
C PHE A 112 18.38 -27.03 -6.24
N GLN A 113 19.58 -26.43 -6.20
CA GLN A 113 20.58 -26.50 -7.28
C GLN A 113 21.49 -27.75 -7.22
N ASN A 114 21.37 -28.57 -6.19
CA ASN A 114 22.12 -29.83 -6.11
C ASN A 114 21.37 -30.93 -6.89
N PRO A 115 21.94 -31.51 -7.97
CA PRO A 115 21.28 -32.55 -8.77
C PRO A 115 20.95 -33.83 -7.99
N ALA A 116 21.49 -34.00 -6.78
CA ALA A 116 21.19 -35.13 -5.90
C ALA A 116 20.09 -34.84 -4.85
N ALA A 117 19.53 -33.63 -4.82
CA ALA A 117 18.54 -33.23 -3.82
C ALA A 117 17.21 -33.98 -4.00
N ASN A 118 16.80 -34.21 -5.25
CA ASN A 118 15.50 -34.79 -5.63
C ASN A 118 14.30 -34.03 -5.03
N VAL A 119 14.46 -32.72 -4.81
CA VAL A 119 13.44 -31.82 -4.25
C VAL A 119 13.59 -30.41 -4.82
N SER A 120 12.47 -29.71 -4.98
CA SER A 120 12.43 -28.30 -5.37
C SER A 120 11.07 -27.68 -5.04
N ALA A 121 11.01 -26.36 -4.91
CA ALA A 121 9.76 -25.60 -4.86
C ALA A 121 9.75 -24.52 -5.95
N HIS A 122 8.60 -23.89 -6.19
CA HIS A 122 8.50 -22.82 -7.19
C HIS A 122 9.13 -21.53 -6.68
N PHE A 123 8.92 -21.21 -5.40
CA PHE A 123 9.45 -20.01 -4.77
C PHE A 123 10.12 -20.33 -3.44
N CYS A 124 11.16 -19.57 -3.13
CA CYS A 124 11.75 -19.43 -1.81
C CYS A 124 11.52 -18.00 -1.33
N MET A 125 11.27 -17.83 -0.03
CA MET A 125 11.06 -16.55 0.63
C MET A 125 11.99 -16.38 1.83
N GLN A 126 12.64 -15.22 1.92
CA GLN A 126 13.45 -14.84 3.05
C GLN A 126 12.57 -14.29 4.17
N SER A 127 12.89 -14.65 5.42
CA SER A 127 12.08 -14.28 6.58
C SER A 127 12.25 -12.80 6.97
N ASP A 128 13.48 -12.28 6.90
CA ASP A 128 13.80 -10.95 7.44
C ASP A 128 13.12 -9.77 6.70
N ASP A 129 12.96 -9.87 5.38
CA ASP A 129 12.45 -8.79 4.54
C ASP A 129 11.38 -9.24 3.51
N GLY A 130 11.05 -10.53 3.50
CA GLY A 130 10.08 -11.11 2.57
C GLY A 130 10.59 -11.27 1.14
N GLU A 131 11.91 -11.17 0.90
CA GLU A 131 12.49 -11.29 -0.44
C GLU A 131 12.16 -12.64 -1.09
N ILE A 132 11.66 -12.61 -2.33
CA ILE A 132 11.24 -13.81 -3.08
C ILE A 132 12.22 -14.11 -4.21
N THR A 133 12.72 -15.34 -4.24
CA THR A 133 13.41 -15.93 -5.40
C THR A 133 12.52 -17.00 -6.02
N GLN A 134 12.29 -16.91 -7.33
CA GLN A 134 11.67 -17.99 -8.08
C GLN A 134 12.74 -19.03 -8.47
N MET A 135 12.43 -20.31 -8.29
CA MET A 135 13.34 -21.43 -8.51
C MET A 135 12.90 -22.38 -9.63
N VAL A 136 11.58 -22.52 -9.85
CA VAL A 136 11.01 -23.36 -10.91
C VAL A 136 9.90 -22.57 -11.61
N ASN A 137 9.80 -22.69 -12.95
CA ASN A 137 8.71 -22.03 -13.68
C ASN A 137 7.38 -22.62 -13.27
N LEU A 138 6.31 -21.83 -13.28
CA LEU A 138 4.97 -22.26 -12.88
C LEU A 138 4.39 -23.34 -13.80
N SER A 139 4.85 -23.44 -15.05
CA SER A 139 4.47 -24.54 -15.97
C SER A 139 5.21 -25.86 -15.71
N ASP A 140 6.31 -25.80 -14.95
CA ASP A 140 7.14 -26.94 -14.61
C ASP A 140 6.69 -27.51 -13.26
N ARG A 141 6.71 -28.83 -13.11
CA ARG A 141 6.31 -29.48 -11.87
C ARG A 141 7.48 -29.52 -10.90
N ALA A 142 7.51 -28.60 -9.95
CA ALA A 142 8.42 -28.68 -8.80
C ALA A 142 8.11 -29.91 -7.94
N TRP A 143 9.08 -30.36 -7.14
CA TRP A 143 8.97 -31.57 -6.30
C TRP A 143 8.99 -31.19 -4.82
N HIS A 144 7.85 -30.70 -4.30
CA HIS A 144 7.72 -30.12 -2.96
C HIS A 144 6.66 -30.81 -2.06
N VAL A 145 5.72 -31.55 -2.62
CA VAL A 145 4.56 -32.11 -1.88
C VAL A 145 4.10 -33.48 -2.43
N GLY A 146 5.05 -34.27 -2.92
CA GLY A 146 4.82 -35.64 -3.40
C GLY A 146 3.69 -35.75 -4.45
N ASN A 147 2.65 -36.53 -4.14
CA ASN A 147 1.55 -36.83 -5.07
C ASN A 147 0.77 -35.60 -5.56
N SER A 148 0.88 -34.46 -4.88
CA SER A 148 0.18 -33.22 -5.26
C SER A 148 1.06 -32.27 -6.08
N ASN A 149 2.32 -32.63 -6.39
CA ASN A 149 3.26 -31.81 -7.15
C ASN A 149 2.68 -31.32 -8.49
N SER A 150 1.98 -32.18 -9.23
CA SER A 150 1.44 -31.84 -10.56
C SER A 150 0.19 -30.95 -10.53
N VAL A 151 -0.36 -30.68 -9.35
CA VAL A 151 -1.60 -29.92 -9.19
C VAL A 151 -1.45 -28.69 -8.29
N SER A 152 -0.20 -28.32 -7.96
CA SER A 152 0.05 -27.29 -6.96
C SER A 152 1.32 -26.48 -7.19
N ILE A 153 1.33 -25.28 -6.61
CA ILE A 153 2.47 -24.37 -6.57
C ILE A 153 2.98 -24.24 -5.13
N GLY A 154 4.17 -24.76 -4.86
CA GLY A 154 4.84 -24.64 -3.56
C GLY A 154 5.61 -23.33 -3.34
N ILE A 155 5.39 -22.71 -2.18
CA ILE A 155 6.12 -21.55 -1.66
C ILE A 155 6.82 -21.97 -0.36
N GLU A 156 8.15 -21.92 -0.37
CA GLU A 156 9.00 -22.22 0.78
C GLU A 156 9.30 -20.95 1.58
N HIS A 157 8.92 -20.92 2.85
CA HIS A 157 9.22 -19.83 3.78
C HIS A 157 10.42 -20.19 4.64
N GLU A 158 11.42 -19.33 4.68
CA GLU A 158 12.58 -19.51 5.54
C GLU A 158 12.15 -19.62 7.01
N GLY A 159 12.70 -20.61 7.72
CA GLY A 159 12.45 -20.75 9.14
C GLY A 159 12.32 -22.18 9.64
N PHE A 160 11.85 -22.28 10.88
CA PHE A 160 11.66 -23.54 11.60
C PHE A 160 10.29 -23.59 12.27
N ILE A 161 9.57 -24.69 12.08
CA ILE A 161 8.15 -24.81 12.49
C ILE A 161 7.92 -24.64 14.00
N ASP A 162 8.95 -24.87 14.82
CA ASP A 162 8.91 -24.79 16.28
C ASP A 162 9.31 -23.40 16.83
N ASP A 163 9.62 -22.44 15.96
CA ASP A 163 10.03 -21.08 16.32
C ASP A 163 9.19 -20.03 15.56
N PRO A 164 8.21 -19.38 16.21
CA PRO A 164 7.33 -18.41 15.56
C PRO A 164 8.04 -17.13 15.10
N ALA A 165 9.25 -16.84 15.61
CA ALA A 165 9.99 -15.63 15.24
C ALA A 165 10.37 -15.58 13.75
N TRP A 166 10.31 -16.70 13.04
CA TRP A 166 10.55 -16.79 11.59
C TRP A 166 9.35 -16.35 10.74
N TYR A 167 8.15 -16.25 11.32
CA TYR A 167 6.95 -15.85 10.59
C TYR A 167 6.68 -14.36 10.81
N THR A 168 7.55 -13.54 10.22
CA THR A 168 7.50 -12.08 10.33
C THR A 168 6.35 -11.47 9.55
N TRP A 169 5.97 -10.24 9.89
CA TRP A 169 5.09 -9.41 9.07
C TRP A 169 5.48 -9.37 7.59
N GLU A 170 6.76 -9.18 7.31
CA GLU A 170 7.31 -9.09 5.96
C GLU A 170 7.08 -10.41 5.19
N THR A 171 7.22 -11.55 5.86
CA THR A 171 6.93 -12.88 5.32
C THR A 171 5.44 -13.00 4.96
N TYR A 172 4.53 -12.70 5.89
CA TYR A 172 3.09 -12.80 5.63
C TYR A 172 2.63 -11.87 4.51
N ARG A 173 3.10 -10.62 4.50
CA ARG A 173 2.74 -9.63 3.49
C ARG A 173 3.20 -10.05 2.10
N SER A 174 4.48 -10.41 1.96
CA SER A 174 5.06 -10.79 0.67
C SER A 174 4.47 -12.10 0.15
N SER A 175 4.21 -13.04 1.06
CA SER A 175 3.59 -14.32 0.71
C SER A 175 2.15 -14.15 0.28
N ALA A 176 1.39 -13.27 0.94
CA ALA A 176 0.03 -12.97 0.55
C ALA A 176 -0.05 -12.33 -0.84
N GLN A 177 0.89 -11.43 -1.18
CA GLN A 177 1.00 -10.84 -2.51
C GLN A 177 1.34 -11.89 -3.58
N LEU A 178 2.30 -12.77 -3.31
CA LEU A 178 2.65 -13.86 -4.21
C LEU A 178 1.49 -14.83 -4.40
N ALA A 179 0.83 -15.26 -3.32
CA ALA A 179 -0.30 -16.17 -3.39
C ALA A 179 -1.49 -15.54 -4.12
N ARG A 180 -1.77 -14.25 -3.89
CA ARG A 180 -2.82 -13.54 -4.64
C ARG A 180 -2.48 -13.47 -6.13
N TRP A 181 -1.24 -13.15 -6.48
CA TRP A 181 -0.78 -13.12 -7.86
C TRP A 181 -0.96 -14.48 -8.56
N ILE A 182 -0.49 -15.57 -7.95
CA ILE A 182 -0.67 -16.94 -8.48
C ILE A 182 -2.16 -17.26 -8.65
N ALA A 183 -2.98 -16.89 -7.67
CA ALA A 183 -4.40 -17.17 -7.69
C ALA A 183 -5.14 -16.40 -8.80
N ASP A 184 -4.79 -15.14 -9.04
CA ASP A 184 -5.36 -14.34 -10.12
C ASP A 184 -4.96 -14.92 -11.49
N GLU A 185 -3.67 -15.22 -11.69
CA GLU A 185 -3.14 -15.78 -12.95
C GLU A 185 -3.80 -17.12 -13.32
N TYR A 186 -4.00 -18.00 -12.34
CA TYR A 186 -4.51 -19.35 -12.59
C TYR A 186 -5.95 -19.58 -12.12
N GLN A 187 -6.64 -18.52 -11.68
CA GLN A 187 -8.03 -18.55 -11.22
C GLN A 187 -8.24 -19.53 -10.05
N ILE A 188 -7.28 -19.58 -9.12
CA ILE A 188 -7.35 -20.40 -7.91
C ILE A 188 -8.26 -19.70 -6.89
N PRO A 189 -9.28 -20.37 -6.33
CA PRO A 189 -10.12 -19.76 -5.31
C PRO A 189 -9.31 -19.35 -4.06
N LEU A 190 -9.54 -18.13 -3.56
CA LEU A 190 -8.88 -17.60 -2.36
C LEU A 190 -9.52 -18.17 -1.07
N THR A 191 -9.43 -19.49 -0.88
CA THR A 191 -9.99 -20.17 0.28
C THR A 191 -9.00 -21.17 0.87
N ARG A 192 -9.21 -21.57 2.13
CA ARG A 192 -8.34 -22.54 2.81
C ARG A 192 -8.40 -23.95 2.22
N GLU A 193 -9.39 -24.24 1.38
CA GLU A 193 -9.42 -25.48 0.62
C GLU A 193 -8.40 -25.51 -0.54
N HIS A 194 -7.90 -24.35 -0.96
CA HIS A 194 -6.99 -24.20 -2.10
C HIS A 194 -5.63 -23.60 -1.72
N ILE A 195 -5.59 -22.76 -0.69
CA ILE A 195 -4.36 -22.26 -0.09
C ILE A 195 -4.11 -23.09 1.15
N VAL A 196 -3.16 -24.02 1.09
CA VAL A 196 -3.05 -25.16 2.02
C VAL A 196 -1.66 -25.31 2.62
N ALA A 197 -1.57 -25.93 3.79
CA ALA A 197 -0.32 -26.44 4.32
C ALA A 197 0.18 -27.65 3.53
N HIS A 198 1.49 -27.93 3.60
CA HIS A 198 2.04 -29.23 3.17
C HIS A 198 1.26 -30.38 3.83
N SER A 199 1.12 -30.32 5.15
CA SER A 199 0.46 -31.37 5.96
C SER A 199 -1.04 -31.60 5.68
N GLU A 200 -1.70 -30.69 4.98
CA GLU A 200 -3.13 -30.78 4.66
C GLU A 200 -3.42 -31.57 3.40
N LEU A 201 -2.40 -31.82 2.58
CA LEU A 201 -2.54 -32.59 1.35
C LEU A 201 -2.46 -34.11 1.61
N PRO A 202 -3.04 -34.95 0.73
CA PRO A 202 -3.03 -36.40 0.93
C PRO A 202 -1.62 -37.00 0.89
N SER A 203 -1.41 -38.08 1.67
CA SER A 203 -0.20 -38.92 1.63
C SER A 203 1.11 -38.23 2.04
N GLN A 204 1.04 -37.21 2.90
CA GLN A 204 2.20 -36.47 3.40
C GLN A 204 2.65 -36.98 4.77
N THR A 205 3.96 -36.90 5.04
CA THR A 205 4.55 -37.21 6.36
C THR A 205 5.05 -35.98 7.10
N HIS A 206 5.12 -34.87 6.37
CA HIS A 206 5.52 -33.55 6.82
C HIS A 206 4.44 -32.83 7.64
N THR A 207 4.87 -31.88 8.46
CA THR A 207 4.01 -31.13 9.40
C THR A 207 4.05 -29.62 9.18
N ASP A 208 4.83 -29.12 8.23
CA ASP A 208 4.93 -27.71 7.92
C ASP A 208 3.64 -27.15 7.27
N PRO A 209 3.37 -25.84 7.41
CA PRO A 209 4.19 -24.82 8.10
C PRO A 209 4.09 -24.86 9.64
N GLY A 210 3.36 -25.84 10.20
CA GLY A 210 3.25 -26.06 11.64
C GLY A 210 2.24 -25.14 12.32
N ASP A 211 2.06 -25.33 13.63
CA ASP A 211 1.03 -24.67 14.43
C ASP A 211 1.26 -23.15 14.62
N ASN A 212 2.48 -22.68 14.34
CA ASN A 212 2.88 -21.29 14.51
C ASN A 212 2.56 -20.41 13.28
N TRP A 213 2.10 -20.99 12.17
CA TRP A 213 1.64 -20.21 11.01
C TRP A 213 0.20 -19.71 11.25
N ASP A 214 0.04 -18.39 11.26
CA ASP A 214 -1.23 -17.71 11.46
C ASP A 214 -2.03 -17.67 10.14
N TRP A 215 -2.87 -18.69 9.97
CA TRP A 215 -3.73 -18.81 8.81
C TRP A 215 -4.79 -17.71 8.71
N ASP A 216 -5.30 -17.20 9.82
CA ASP A 216 -6.35 -16.17 9.80
C ASP A 216 -5.76 -14.84 9.33
N LEU A 217 -4.57 -14.48 9.83
CA LEU A 217 -3.80 -13.33 9.35
C LEU A 217 -3.48 -13.49 7.86
N TYR A 218 -2.90 -14.62 7.47
CA TYR A 218 -2.48 -14.85 6.09
C TYR A 218 -3.64 -14.75 5.11
N MET A 219 -4.76 -15.40 5.40
CA MET A 219 -5.95 -15.35 4.54
C MET A 219 -6.56 -13.95 4.50
N ALA A 220 -6.60 -13.22 5.62
CA ALA A 220 -7.11 -11.85 5.63
C ALA A 220 -6.28 -10.95 4.73
N LEU A 221 -4.94 -11.05 4.78
CA LEU A 221 -4.06 -10.29 3.89
C LEU A 221 -4.31 -10.62 2.41
N ILE A 222 -4.40 -11.90 2.06
CA ILE A 222 -4.66 -12.33 0.66
C ILE A 222 -5.97 -11.74 0.13
N THR A 223 -7.01 -11.74 0.96
CA THR A 223 -8.33 -11.22 0.58
C THR A 223 -8.43 -9.70 0.61
N ASP A 224 -7.58 -9.03 1.39
CA ASP A 224 -7.54 -7.56 1.45
C ASP A 224 -6.86 -6.94 0.22
N LEU A 225 -6.04 -7.72 -0.50
CA LEU A 225 -5.39 -7.25 -1.72
C LEU A 225 -6.40 -7.00 -2.85
N VAL A 226 -6.05 -6.03 -3.70
CA VAL A 226 -6.69 -5.78 -4.99
C VAL A 226 -6.09 -6.73 -6.02
N SER A 227 -6.88 -7.16 -7.00
CA SER A 227 -6.41 -8.14 -7.99
C SER A 227 -5.29 -7.57 -8.86
N GLU A 228 -4.49 -8.43 -9.46
CA GLU A 228 -3.54 -7.98 -10.48
C GLU A 228 -4.26 -7.23 -11.61
N GLY A 229 -3.66 -6.11 -12.02
CA GLY A 229 -4.18 -5.28 -13.10
C GLY A 229 -5.41 -4.46 -12.74
N GLU A 230 -5.77 -4.42 -11.46
CA GLU A 230 -6.78 -3.52 -10.92
C GLU A 230 -6.11 -2.48 -10.00
N LEU A 231 -6.63 -1.26 -10.06
CA LEU A 231 -6.30 -0.19 -9.11
C LEU A 231 -7.62 0.35 -8.59
N GLU A 232 -7.81 0.33 -7.27
CA GLU A 232 -9.00 0.92 -6.65
C GLU A 232 -8.63 1.97 -5.60
N GLY A 233 -9.58 2.81 -5.26
CA GLY A 233 -9.34 3.82 -4.23
C GLY A 233 -10.55 4.66 -3.90
N TRP A 234 -10.31 5.61 -2.99
CA TRP A 234 -11.31 6.56 -2.51
C TRP A 234 -10.76 7.98 -2.61
N VAL A 235 -11.56 8.89 -3.15
CA VAL A 235 -11.32 10.33 -3.02
C VAL A 235 -12.21 10.89 -1.93
N VAL A 236 -11.62 11.55 -0.94
CA VAL A 236 -12.32 12.04 0.25
C VAL A 236 -12.28 13.56 0.33
N ASP A 237 -13.39 14.17 0.70
CA ASP A 237 -13.54 15.61 0.94
C ASP A 237 -13.03 15.92 2.36
N ARG A 238 -11.87 16.58 2.44
CA ARG A 238 -11.24 16.95 3.71
C ARG A 238 -12.08 17.93 4.55
N SER A 239 -13.05 18.61 3.96
CA SER A 239 -13.98 19.46 4.72
C SER A 239 -15.11 18.69 5.39
N GLN A 240 -15.36 17.44 4.98
CA GLN A 240 -16.31 16.54 5.62
C GLN A 240 -15.59 15.72 6.69
N THR A 241 -15.49 16.28 7.90
CA THR A 241 -14.74 15.64 8.97
C THR A 241 -15.55 14.54 9.65
N CYS A 242 -15.02 13.31 9.67
CA CYS A 242 -15.46 12.28 10.60
C CYS A 242 -14.47 12.12 11.75
N THR A 243 -15.00 12.03 12.96
CA THR A 243 -14.19 11.96 14.18
C THR A 243 -14.37 10.63 14.88
N LEU A 244 -13.27 10.00 15.25
CA LEU A 244 -13.24 8.86 16.16
C LEU A 244 -12.88 9.33 17.57
N THR A 245 -13.49 8.71 18.58
CA THR A 245 -13.14 8.93 19.99
C THR A 245 -12.46 7.69 20.56
N ALA A 246 -11.26 7.84 21.09
CA ALA A 246 -10.50 6.79 21.78
C ALA A 246 -11.21 6.31 23.06
N THR A 247 -11.15 5.01 23.31
CA THR A 247 -11.62 4.33 24.54
C THR A 247 -10.48 4.12 25.55
N GLY A 248 -10.72 3.30 26.58
CA GLY A 248 -9.77 3.09 27.70
C GLY A 248 -8.48 2.35 27.34
N ASP A 249 -8.52 1.51 26.29
CA ASP A 249 -7.45 0.59 25.89
C ASP A 249 -6.97 0.87 24.45
N THR A 250 -7.01 2.13 24.04
CA THR A 250 -6.80 2.50 22.64
C THR A 250 -5.33 2.55 22.24
N TRP A 251 -5.03 1.86 21.16
CA TRP A 251 -3.75 1.95 20.47
C TRP A 251 -3.89 1.56 19.00
N ILE A 252 -2.98 2.09 18.18
CA ILE A 252 -2.84 1.83 16.75
C ILE A 252 -1.51 1.13 16.52
N LYS A 253 -1.48 0.10 15.67
CA LYS A 253 -0.29 -0.69 15.35
C LYS A 253 0.04 -0.68 13.87
N LYS A 254 1.33 -0.84 13.58
CA LYS A 254 1.88 -0.80 12.23
C LYS A 254 1.46 -2.01 11.38
N THR A 255 1.34 -3.17 12.01
CA THR A 255 1.11 -4.46 11.34
C THR A 255 -0.18 -5.10 11.85
N LEU A 256 -0.69 -6.11 11.14
CA LEU A 256 -1.80 -6.94 11.66
C LEU A 256 -1.32 -8.07 12.60
N GLU A 257 -0.02 -8.16 12.88
CA GLU A 257 0.55 -9.21 13.74
C GLU A 257 -0.12 -9.25 15.12
N PRO A 258 -0.14 -10.43 15.76
CA PRO A 258 -0.68 -10.58 17.10
C PRO A 258 -0.04 -9.61 18.09
N SER A 259 -0.86 -8.98 18.93
CA SER A 259 -0.42 -7.95 19.88
C SER A 259 0.67 -8.39 20.86
N GLY A 260 0.78 -9.69 21.10
CA GLY A 260 1.80 -10.29 21.98
C GLY A 260 3.21 -10.30 21.38
N GLU A 261 3.32 -10.24 20.05
CA GLU A 261 4.58 -10.21 19.32
C GLU A 261 5.11 -8.78 19.14
N LEU A 262 4.21 -7.79 19.26
CA LEU A 262 4.54 -6.37 19.10
C LEU A 262 4.99 -5.71 20.40
N SER A 263 6.06 -4.93 20.32
CA SER A 263 6.54 -4.12 21.44
C SER A 263 5.74 -2.82 21.60
N ASP A 264 5.99 -2.07 22.67
CA ASP A 264 5.35 -0.76 22.88
C ASP A 264 5.83 0.28 21.85
N THR A 265 6.96 0.08 21.17
CA THR A 265 7.42 0.99 20.10
C THR A 265 6.68 0.77 18.79
N ASP A 266 6.03 -0.38 18.61
CA ASP A 266 5.22 -0.71 17.43
C ASP A 266 3.75 -0.29 17.62
N LYS A 267 3.45 0.34 18.75
CA LYS A 267 2.11 0.72 19.20
C LYS A 267 2.07 2.20 19.57
N CYS A 268 1.23 2.93 18.86
CA CYS A 268 0.87 4.29 19.24
C CYS A 268 -0.31 4.24 20.22
N PHE A 269 -0.06 4.52 21.50
CA PHE A 269 -1.08 4.56 22.53
C PHE A 269 -1.82 5.90 22.54
N VAL A 270 -3.14 5.86 22.49
CA VAL A 270 -3.99 7.06 22.42
C VAL A 270 -4.78 7.18 23.72
N ALA A 271 -4.75 8.35 24.35
CA ALA A 271 -5.44 8.58 25.60
C ALA A 271 -6.96 8.51 25.43
N ALA A 272 -7.66 7.90 26.39
CA ALA A 272 -9.11 7.81 26.38
C ALA A 272 -9.79 9.18 26.28
N GLY A 273 -10.81 9.28 25.43
CA GLY A 273 -11.53 10.51 25.14
C GLY A 273 -10.85 11.44 24.13
N THR A 274 -9.64 11.10 23.65
CA THR A 274 -9.01 11.81 22.54
C THR A 274 -9.87 11.66 21.29
N GLN A 275 -10.14 12.79 20.64
CA GLN A 275 -10.82 12.86 19.36
C GLN A 275 -9.80 13.14 18.28
N PHE A 276 -9.90 12.42 17.16
CA PHE A 276 -9.06 12.65 15.99
C PHE A 276 -9.86 12.32 14.73
N GLU A 277 -9.44 12.95 13.64
CA GLU A 277 -10.05 12.79 12.33
C GLU A 277 -9.34 11.69 11.56
N TYR A 278 -10.08 11.05 10.67
CA TYR A 278 -9.55 10.04 9.77
C TYR A 278 -10.16 10.26 8.39
N LEU A 279 -9.45 9.81 7.37
CA LEU A 279 -9.81 10.00 5.96
C LEU A 279 -10.56 8.78 5.44
N HIS A 280 -10.09 7.58 5.78
CA HIS A 280 -10.75 6.35 5.40
C HIS A 280 -10.54 5.25 6.45
N ALA A 281 -11.48 4.32 6.52
CA ALA A 281 -11.42 3.16 7.39
C ALA A 281 -11.85 1.91 6.64
N SER A 282 -10.98 0.90 6.61
CA SER A 282 -11.30 -0.36 5.94
C SER A 282 -12.44 -1.12 6.63
N GLY A 283 -12.93 -2.15 5.93
CA GLY A 283 -13.67 -3.25 6.56
C GLY A 283 -12.83 -3.98 7.63
N GLU A 284 -13.47 -4.93 8.33
CA GLU A 284 -12.79 -5.71 9.35
C GLU A 284 -11.80 -6.73 8.75
N LEU A 285 -10.56 -6.71 9.26
CA LEU A 285 -9.44 -7.57 8.94
C LEU A 285 -8.97 -8.27 10.21
N VAL A 286 -9.45 -9.49 10.46
CA VAL A 286 -9.17 -10.26 11.69
C VAL A 286 -9.47 -9.44 12.96
N GLY A 287 -10.65 -8.83 13.02
CA GLY A 287 -11.07 -7.98 14.16
C GLY A 287 -10.43 -6.59 14.19
N HIS A 288 -9.60 -6.24 13.21
CA HIS A 288 -9.00 -4.92 13.08
C HIS A 288 -9.62 -4.12 11.95
N ARG A 289 -9.42 -2.80 11.96
CA ARG A 289 -9.64 -1.94 10.81
C ARG A 289 -8.34 -1.22 10.51
N ARG A 290 -8.04 -1.05 9.24
CA ARG A 290 -7.01 -0.13 8.78
C ARG A 290 -7.61 1.27 8.76
N LEU A 291 -6.95 2.20 9.42
CA LEU A 291 -7.29 3.62 9.37
C LEU A 291 -6.24 4.37 8.56
N ASP A 292 -6.72 5.25 7.70
CA ASP A 292 -5.95 6.21 6.94
C ASP A 292 -6.25 7.61 7.47
N TYR A 293 -5.22 8.42 7.71
CA TYR A 293 -5.33 9.76 8.31
C TYR A 293 -4.28 10.70 7.72
N ASP A 294 -4.49 12.01 7.92
CA ASP A 294 -3.53 13.00 7.44
C ASP A 294 -2.27 13.01 8.34
N PRO A 295 -1.05 13.04 7.76
CA PRO A 295 0.20 12.99 8.51
C PRO A 295 0.34 14.02 9.65
N SER A 296 -0.24 15.22 9.50
CA SER A 296 -0.16 16.28 10.52
C SER A 296 -1.17 16.14 11.65
N ASP A 297 -2.30 15.46 11.40
CA ASP A 297 -3.48 15.52 12.25
C ASP A 297 -3.89 14.14 12.80
N GLY A 298 -3.19 13.10 12.37
CA GLY A 298 -3.34 11.75 12.89
C GLY A 298 -3.02 11.63 14.39
N PRO A 299 -3.67 10.69 15.10
CA PRO A 299 -3.44 10.48 16.54
C PRO A 299 -2.03 9.98 16.87
N CYS A 300 -1.27 9.62 15.84
CA CYS A 300 0.05 9.04 15.89
C CYS A 300 1.07 9.87 15.10
N ALA A 301 0.76 11.15 14.85
CA ALA A 301 1.67 12.10 14.21
C ALA A 301 3.07 12.05 14.87
N GLY A 302 4.11 11.87 14.05
CA GLY A 302 5.50 11.72 14.48
C GLY A 302 5.92 10.31 14.89
N PHE A 303 5.02 9.32 14.84
CA PHE A 303 5.40 7.90 14.86
C PHE A 303 5.69 7.43 13.44
N ILE A 304 6.94 7.04 13.18
CA ILE A 304 7.37 6.53 11.88
C ILE A 304 6.52 5.31 11.51
N ASP A 305 5.99 5.30 10.28
CA ASP A 305 5.11 4.26 9.71
C ASP A 305 3.74 4.12 10.40
N LEU A 306 3.39 5.07 11.26
CA LEU A 306 2.11 5.20 11.95
C LEU A 306 1.59 6.63 11.90
N ASP A 307 2.20 7.52 11.13
CA ASP A 307 1.80 8.91 11.01
C ASP A 307 0.72 9.11 9.95
N VAL A 308 0.56 8.17 9.02
CA VAL A 308 -0.42 8.25 7.92
C VAL A 308 -1.41 7.07 7.86
N GLN A 309 -1.07 5.94 8.47
CA GLN A 309 -1.89 4.73 8.44
C GLN A 309 -1.57 3.83 9.63
N GLY A 310 -2.57 3.09 10.11
CA GLY A 310 -2.32 1.97 11.00
C GLY A 310 -3.55 1.09 11.24
N TYR A 311 -3.33 -0.02 11.91
CA TYR A 311 -4.39 -0.96 12.27
C TYR A 311 -4.84 -0.76 13.70
N MET A 312 -6.14 -0.78 13.91
CA MET A 312 -6.78 -0.69 15.23
C MET A 312 -7.76 -1.83 15.44
N PHE A 313 -7.96 -2.26 16.68
CA PHE A 313 -9.11 -3.11 17.01
C PHE A 313 -10.41 -2.34 16.82
N ALA A 314 -11.41 -2.97 16.21
CA ALA A 314 -12.68 -2.32 15.91
C ALA A 314 -13.39 -1.78 17.17
N GLU A 315 -13.21 -2.43 18.33
CA GLU A 315 -13.77 -2.01 19.61
C GLU A 315 -12.99 -0.91 20.36
N HIS A 316 -11.75 -0.60 19.94
CA HIS A 316 -10.91 0.35 20.66
C HIS A 316 -11.30 1.82 20.43
N PHE A 317 -12.22 2.09 19.51
CA PHE A 317 -12.70 3.44 19.20
C PHE A 317 -14.23 3.46 19.08
N SER A 318 -14.81 4.66 18.99
CA SER A 318 -16.21 4.80 18.57
C SER A 318 -16.45 4.17 17.19
N ALA A 319 -17.71 3.92 16.84
CA ALA A 319 -18.04 3.49 15.49
C ALA A 319 -17.57 4.53 14.45
N THR A 320 -17.06 4.05 13.31
CA THR A 320 -16.74 4.86 12.12
C THR A 320 -18.02 5.45 11.52
N CYS A 321 -17.88 6.51 10.73
CA CYS A 321 -18.99 7.05 9.94
C CYS A 321 -19.19 6.23 8.65
N GLU A 322 -20.28 6.53 7.92
CA GLU A 322 -20.53 5.95 6.60
C GLU A 322 -19.59 6.60 5.57
N ASP A 323 -18.97 5.82 4.68
CA ASP A 323 -18.03 6.35 3.67
C ASP A 323 -18.65 7.46 2.80
N ALA A 324 -19.94 7.37 2.50
CA ALA A 324 -20.70 8.38 1.76
C ALA A 324 -20.74 9.76 2.43
N SER A 325 -20.41 9.85 3.73
CA SER A 325 -20.34 11.12 4.45
C SER A 325 -19.01 11.86 4.24
N MET A 326 -17.94 11.16 3.84
CA MET A 326 -16.62 11.73 3.57
C MET A 326 -16.26 11.74 2.08
N GLY A 327 -16.99 11.01 1.24
CA GLY A 327 -16.65 10.83 -0.17
C GLY A 327 -16.78 12.09 -1.02
N ALA A 328 -15.73 12.42 -1.78
CA ALA A 328 -15.77 13.45 -2.81
C ALA A 328 -16.45 12.90 -4.08
N ALA A 329 -17.77 13.03 -4.15
CA ALA A 329 -18.55 12.50 -5.27
C ALA A 329 -18.47 13.35 -6.54
N GLY A 330 -18.34 12.68 -7.70
CA GLY A 330 -18.38 13.33 -9.01
C GLY A 330 -17.07 13.99 -9.46
N VAL A 331 -15.96 13.75 -8.76
CA VAL A 331 -14.62 14.18 -9.21
C VAL A 331 -14.09 13.20 -10.25
N THR A 332 -13.20 13.66 -11.12
CA THR A 332 -12.61 12.81 -12.16
C THR A 332 -11.22 12.38 -11.74
N VAL A 333 -11.02 11.08 -11.57
CA VAL A 333 -9.71 10.48 -11.35
C VAL A 333 -9.10 10.14 -12.70
N VAL A 334 -7.84 10.48 -12.91
CA VAL A 334 -7.10 10.24 -14.14
C VAL A 334 -5.92 9.33 -13.83
N LEU A 335 -5.88 8.18 -14.49
CA LEU A 335 -4.72 7.28 -14.48
C LEU A 335 -3.80 7.66 -15.63
N ASP A 336 -2.50 7.46 -15.43
CA ASP A 336 -1.45 7.50 -16.46
C ASP A 336 -1.92 7.17 -17.87
N GLY A 337 -1.46 7.95 -18.84
CA GLY A 337 -1.85 7.78 -20.24
C GLY A 337 -3.28 8.26 -20.54
N GLY A 338 -4.01 8.77 -19.55
CA GLY A 338 -5.23 9.55 -19.71
C GLY A 338 -6.54 8.77 -19.59
N ALA A 339 -6.51 7.54 -19.05
CA ALA A 339 -7.75 6.85 -18.67
C ALA A 339 -8.44 7.61 -17.53
N GLN A 340 -9.77 7.68 -17.53
CA GLN A 340 -10.52 8.49 -16.56
C GLN A 340 -11.73 7.77 -16.00
N VAL A 341 -11.98 7.96 -14.70
CA VAL A 341 -13.15 7.44 -13.98
C VAL A 341 -13.72 8.57 -13.12
N VAL A 342 -15.05 8.63 -13.03
CA VAL A 342 -15.73 9.58 -12.13
C VAL A 342 -16.11 8.85 -10.86
N THR A 343 -15.78 9.44 -9.71
CA THR A 343 -16.07 8.85 -8.40
C THR A 343 -17.57 8.74 -8.14
N ASP A 344 -17.95 7.70 -7.39
CA ASP A 344 -19.33 7.52 -6.95
C ASP A 344 -19.67 8.36 -5.70
N ALA A 345 -20.84 8.11 -5.10
CA ALA A 345 -21.30 8.85 -3.91
C ALA A 345 -20.43 8.64 -2.65
N THR A 346 -19.61 7.59 -2.63
CA THR A 346 -18.66 7.29 -1.55
C THR A 346 -17.25 7.79 -1.85
N GLY A 347 -17.05 8.44 -3.00
CA GLY A 347 -15.72 8.81 -3.48
C GLY A 347 -14.95 7.64 -4.12
N TYR A 348 -15.56 6.46 -4.23
CA TYR A 348 -14.89 5.28 -4.75
C TYR A 348 -14.62 5.38 -6.25
N PHE A 349 -13.48 4.86 -6.68
CA PHE A 349 -13.13 4.66 -8.08
C PHE A 349 -12.36 3.36 -8.28
N SER A 350 -12.40 2.82 -9.51
CA SER A 350 -11.51 1.73 -9.90
C SER A 350 -11.14 1.78 -11.38
N PHE A 351 -9.91 1.37 -11.67
CA PHE A 351 -9.41 1.08 -13.00
C PHE A 351 -9.16 -0.42 -13.13
N ALA A 352 -9.45 -0.97 -14.30
CA ALA A 352 -9.15 -2.34 -14.67
C ALA A 352 -8.19 -2.36 -15.86
N GLU A 353 -7.54 -3.51 -16.08
CA GLU A 353 -6.56 -3.71 -17.16
C GLU A 353 -5.36 -2.74 -17.06
N VAL A 354 -5.01 -2.34 -15.84
CA VAL A 354 -3.83 -1.52 -15.57
C VAL A 354 -2.60 -2.40 -15.66
N GLY A 355 -1.62 -2.05 -16.49
CA GLY A 355 -0.40 -2.86 -16.61
C GLY A 355 0.35 -2.96 -15.27
N PRO A 356 1.14 -4.02 -15.01
CA PRO A 356 1.91 -4.07 -13.78
C PRO A 356 3.01 -3.00 -13.72
N GLY A 357 3.35 -2.54 -12.51
CA GLY A 357 4.43 -1.59 -12.23
C GLY A 357 3.94 -0.23 -11.70
N ALA A 358 4.81 0.77 -11.71
CA ALA A 358 4.50 2.10 -11.20
C ALA A 358 3.56 2.88 -12.15
N HIS A 359 2.52 3.48 -11.58
CA HIS A 359 1.59 4.41 -12.24
C HIS A 359 1.42 5.67 -11.42
N SER A 360 0.86 6.69 -12.02
CA SER A 360 0.50 7.94 -11.37
C SER A 360 -1.01 8.23 -11.52
N VAL A 361 -1.61 8.80 -10.47
CA VAL A 361 -3.05 9.08 -10.37
C VAL A 361 -3.26 10.56 -10.05
N ASP A 362 -3.95 11.27 -10.92
CA ASP A 362 -4.39 12.66 -10.70
C ASP A 362 -5.89 12.71 -10.34
N VAL A 363 -6.31 13.77 -9.65
CA VAL A 363 -7.72 14.08 -9.42
C VAL A 363 -8.03 15.47 -9.98
N LEU A 364 -8.98 15.51 -10.92
CA LEU A 364 -9.55 16.74 -11.47
C LEU A 364 -10.87 17.03 -10.74
N GLY A 365 -10.80 17.98 -9.82
CA GLY A 365 -11.87 18.37 -8.90
C GLY A 365 -12.92 19.31 -9.53
N GLY A 366 -12.58 19.95 -10.66
CA GLY A 366 -13.50 20.77 -11.42
C GLY A 366 -13.93 22.04 -10.68
N ALA A 367 -15.24 22.29 -10.58
CA ALA A 367 -15.78 23.48 -9.91
C ALA A 367 -16.08 23.28 -8.41
N SER A 368 -16.00 22.03 -7.94
CA SER A 368 -16.33 21.69 -6.55
C SER A 368 -15.08 21.53 -5.68
N TYR A 369 -13.96 21.08 -6.27
CA TYR A 369 -12.71 20.77 -5.55
C TYR A 369 -11.51 21.29 -6.32
N PHE A 370 -10.41 21.55 -5.62
CA PHE A 370 -9.15 21.84 -6.29
C PHE A 370 -8.64 20.60 -7.04
N ASP A 371 -7.94 20.82 -8.15
CA ASP A 371 -7.26 19.74 -8.85
C ASP A 371 -6.00 19.34 -8.07
N THR A 372 -5.79 18.04 -7.84
CA THR A 372 -4.52 17.52 -7.31
C THR A 372 -3.59 17.29 -8.48
N LEU A 373 -2.84 18.33 -8.85
CA LEU A 373 -1.94 18.34 -10.01
C LEU A 373 -0.53 17.77 -9.70
N GLU A 374 -0.31 17.33 -8.46
CA GLU A 374 0.83 16.49 -8.09
C GLU A 374 0.34 15.04 -8.09
N PRO A 375 0.71 14.23 -9.10
CA PRO A 375 0.16 12.90 -9.25
C PRO A 375 0.61 11.96 -8.13
N VAL A 376 -0.26 11.03 -7.76
CA VAL A 376 -0.02 10.03 -6.73
C VAL A 376 0.57 8.77 -7.36
N ASP A 377 1.81 8.43 -7.00
CA ASP A 377 2.53 7.27 -7.54
C ASP A 377 2.07 5.93 -6.92
N VAL A 378 1.39 5.06 -7.65
CA VAL A 378 0.89 3.76 -7.18
C VAL A 378 1.57 2.62 -7.92
N ASP A 379 2.13 1.66 -7.18
CA ASP A 379 2.60 0.41 -7.76
C ASP A 379 1.43 -0.56 -7.95
N VAL A 380 1.14 -0.89 -9.21
CA VAL A 380 0.11 -1.85 -9.60
C VAL A 380 0.73 -3.23 -9.71
N HIS A 381 0.60 -3.96 -8.62
CA HIS A 381 0.70 -5.40 -8.47
C HIS A 381 -0.46 -5.79 -7.52
N PRO A 382 -0.78 -7.07 -7.25
CA PRO A 382 -1.85 -7.34 -6.30
C PRO A 382 -1.66 -6.55 -4.99
N GLY A 383 -2.67 -5.71 -4.66
CA GLY A 383 -2.61 -4.80 -3.51
C GLY A 383 -2.67 -3.28 -3.78
N ALA A 384 -2.96 -2.82 -5.01
CA ALA A 384 -3.05 -1.39 -5.30
C ALA A 384 -4.37 -0.76 -4.80
N ARG A 385 -4.34 -0.17 -3.60
CA ARG A 385 -5.40 0.71 -3.05
C ARG A 385 -4.84 2.08 -2.74
N VAL A 386 -5.57 3.14 -3.03
CA VAL A 386 -5.16 4.51 -2.67
C VAL A 386 -6.30 5.30 -2.04
N VAL A 387 -5.97 6.19 -1.11
CA VAL A 387 -6.91 7.16 -0.52
C VAL A 387 -6.37 8.55 -0.81
N ILE A 388 -7.14 9.38 -1.51
CA ILE A 388 -6.73 10.71 -1.95
C ILE A 388 -7.63 11.75 -1.28
N GLY A 389 -7.06 12.60 -0.44
CA GLY A 389 -7.77 13.75 0.12
C GLY A 389 -7.82 14.92 -0.85
N VAL A 390 -8.98 15.56 -0.97
CA VAL A 390 -9.17 16.80 -1.74
C VAL A 390 -9.85 17.87 -0.90
N ASP A 391 -9.53 19.12 -1.18
CA ASP A 391 -10.13 20.28 -0.51
C ASP A 391 -11.19 20.93 -1.42
N PRO A 392 -12.34 21.34 -0.85
CA PRO A 392 -13.37 22.02 -1.63
C PRO A 392 -12.87 23.37 -2.10
N GLN A 393 -13.25 23.77 -3.32
CA GLN A 393 -13.11 25.16 -3.72
C GLN A 393 -14.09 25.97 -2.88
N ALA A 394 -13.59 26.98 -2.16
CA ALA A 394 -14.47 27.98 -1.56
C ALA A 394 -15.43 28.49 -2.64
N GLY A 395 -16.73 28.48 -2.36
CA GLY A 395 -17.72 29.06 -3.27
C GLY A 395 -17.36 30.52 -3.58
N PRO A 396 -17.93 31.14 -4.63
CA PRO A 396 -17.76 32.58 -4.83
C PRO A 396 -18.18 33.26 -3.53
N GLY A 397 -17.20 33.84 -2.83
CA GLY A 397 -17.42 34.43 -1.51
C GLY A 397 -18.66 35.29 -1.49
N ASP A 398 -19.40 35.24 -0.40
CA ASP A 398 -20.58 36.04 -0.08
C ASP A 398 -20.34 37.55 -0.11
N GLY A 399 -19.12 37.99 -0.39
CA GLY A 399 -18.80 39.38 -0.68
C GLY A 399 -19.00 40.30 0.53
N ASP A 400 -19.06 39.73 1.73
CA ASP A 400 -19.08 40.42 3.02
C ASP A 400 -17.69 40.77 3.54
N GLY A 401 -16.63 40.17 2.98
CA GLY A 401 -15.26 40.64 3.20
C GLY A 401 -14.77 40.44 4.63
N ASP A 402 -15.31 39.46 5.34
CA ASP A 402 -14.78 38.89 6.59
C ASP A 402 -14.30 37.45 6.36
N GLY A 403 -13.54 37.26 5.27
CA GLY A 403 -12.91 35.99 4.96
C GLY A 403 -11.77 35.66 5.92
N ASP A 404 -12.01 34.75 6.86
CA ASP A 404 -11.05 33.70 7.21
C ASP A 404 -11.02 32.67 6.06
N ALA A 405 -10.64 33.16 4.89
CA ALA A 405 -10.34 32.37 3.72
C ALA A 405 -8.83 32.44 3.55
N ASP A 406 -8.17 31.28 3.60
CA ASP A 406 -6.86 31.06 2.99
C ASP A 406 -6.98 31.18 1.46
N GLY A 407 -7.41 32.37 1.02
CA GLY A 407 -7.50 32.77 -0.37
C GLY A 407 -6.11 33.10 -0.86
N GLY A 408 -5.65 32.30 -1.83
CA GLY A 408 -4.55 32.56 -2.76
C GLY A 408 -3.40 33.39 -2.22
N GLU A 409 -2.27 32.74 -1.95
CA GLU A 409 -1.02 33.35 -1.50
C GLU A 409 -0.78 34.76 -2.07
N CYS A 410 -1.21 35.78 -1.32
CA CYS A 410 -0.63 37.11 -1.39
C CYS A 410 0.33 37.18 -0.21
N TRP A 411 1.58 36.78 -0.47
CA TRP A 411 2.67 37.07 0.44
C TRP A 411 2.69 38.57 0.70
N VAL A 412 2.60 38.94 1.98
CA VAL A 412 2.81 40.31 2.46
C VAL A 412 4.14 40.81 1.89
N GLY A 413 4.09 41.78 0.96
CA GLY A 413 5.28 42.34 0.30
C GLY A 413 5.27 42.40 -1.24
N GLY A 414 4.34 41.72 -1.92
CA GLY A 414 4.26 41.75 -3.39
C GLY A 414 3.84 43.11 -4.00
N GLU A 415 4.43 43.47 -5.14
CA GLU A 415 4.08 44.65 -5.95
C GLU A 415 2.62 44.57 -6.45
N ASN A 416 1.66 45.01 -5.63
CA ASN A 416 0.24 45.34 -5.89
C ASN A 416 -0.74 44.97 -4.74
N CYS A 417 -0.26 44.68 -3.53
CA CYS A 417 -1.16 44.47 -2.39
C CYS A 417 -1.48 45.80 -1.66
N PRO A 418 -2.75 46.06 -1.27
CA PRO A 418 -3.11 47.25 -0.53
C PRO A 418 -2.51 47.21 0.90
N CYS A 419 -1.60 48.14 1.23
CA CYS A 419 -1.00 48.25 2.56
C CYS A 419 -1.83 49.13 3.51
N THR A 420 -1.69 48.96 4.84
CA THR A 420 -2.40 49.79 5.85
C THR A 420 -1.41 50.63 6.67
N ASP A 421 -1.88 51.77 7.20
CA ASP A 421 -1.10 52.64 8.09
C ASP A 421 -0.66 51.86 9.35
N GLY A 422 0.57 51.34 9.33
CA GLY A 422 1.18 50.59 10.43
C GLY A 422 1.54 49.13 10.15
N GLY A 423 1.35 48.61 8.93
CA GLY A 423 1.79 47.25 8.60
C GLY A 423 1.96 46.95 7.10
N GLY A 424 3.09 46.30 6.78
CA GLY A 424 3.18 45.35 5.67
C GLY A 424 3.85 45.77 4.37
N CYS A 425 4.96 46.53 4.40
CA CYS A 425 5.83 46.65 3.22
C CYS A 425 7.20 46.00 3.50
N ASP A 426 7.81 45.43 2.47
CA ASP A 426 9.15 44.85 2.55
C ASP A 426 10.20 45.90 2.97
N PRO A 427 11.30 45.50 3.64
CA PRO A 427 12.36 46.41 4.04
C PRO A 427 12.89 47.24 2.86
N GLY A 428 12.71 48.56 2.93
CA GLY A 428 13.09 49.51 1.86
C GLY A 428 11.93 50.10 1.07
N LEU A 429 10.69 49.66 1.34
CA LEU A 429 9.46 50.22 0.79
C LEU A 429 8.62 50.92 1.89
N VAL A 430 7.88 51.96 1.52
CA VAL A 430 6.90 52.67 2.35
C VAL A 430 5.53 52.63 1.72
N CYS A 431 4.49 52.56 2.56
CA CYS A 431 3.11 52.66 2.12
C CYS A 431 2.79 54.11 1.75
N ASP A 432 2.36 54.35 0.52
CA ASP A 432 1.94 55.68 0.06
C ASP A 432 0.47 55.97 0.45
N PRO A 433 -0.01 57.23 0.31
CA PRO A 433 -1.41 57.58 0.61
C PRO A 433 -2.46 56.90 -0.29
N THR A 434 -2.04 56.16 -1.32
CA THR A 434 -2.91 55.36 -2.19
C THR A 434 -2.96 53.88 -1.77
N HIS A 435 -2.31 53.54 -0.66
CA HIS A 435 -2.15 52.19 -0.11
C HIS A 435 -1.29 51.28 -0.99
N THR A 436 -0.24 51.82 -1.61
CA THR A 436 0.72 51.06 -2.42
C THR A 436 2.12 51.09 -1.78
N CYS A 437 2.82 49.96 -1.74
CA CYS A 437 4.23 49.94 -1.29
C CYS A 437 5.14 50.51 -2.39
N VAL A 438 5.84 51.61 -2.10
CA VAL A 438 6.75 52.30 -3.02
C VAL A 438 8.16 52.44 -2.40
N PRO A 439 9.25 52.50 -3.19
CA PRO A 439 10.59 52.67 -2.65
C PRO A 439 10.73 53.92 -1.77
N GLU A 440 11.43 53.79 -0.64
CA GLU A 440 11.81 54.95 0.18
C GLU A 440 12.71 55.89 -0.62
N GLY A 441 12.12 56.88 -1.32
CA GLY A 441 12.90 57.84 -2.09
C GLY A 441 12.18 58.65 -3.16
N GLU A 442 10.97 58.26 -3.60
CA GLU A 442 10.20 59.05 -4.59
C GLU A 442 9.11 59.90 -3.94
N GLY A 443 9.50 60.73 -2.97
CA GLY A 443 8.70 61.85 -2.51
C GLY A 443 9.12 63.12 -3.24
N ASP A 444 8.46 63.45 -4.35
CA ASP A 444 8.67 64.74 -5.01
C ASP A 444 8.11 65.87 -4.12
N ALA A 445 9.05 66.68 -3.62
CA ALA A 445 8.98 68.09 -3.23
C ALA A 445 7.85 68.59 -2.31
N GLY A 446 8.21 68.84 -1.03
CA GLY A 446 7.42 69.69 -0.14
C GLY A 446 8.09 70.13 1.17
N GLY A 447 9.10 71.00 1.12
CA GLY A 447 9.30 72.03 2.16
C GLY A 447 10.30 71.77 3.33
N GLU A 448 11.50 72.31 3.16
CA GLU A 448 12.29 73.10 4.15
C GLU A 448 12.52 72.63 5.62
N THR A 449 13.80 72.29 5.88
CA THR A 449 14.73 72.85 6.91
C THR A 449 15.40 71.92 7.94
N ASN A 450 16.74 72.04 7.97
CA ASN A 450 17.70 71.92 9.07
C ASN A 450 18.07 70.57 9.71
N GLY A 451 19.28 70.09 9.40
CA GLY A 451 20.43 70.24 10.32
C GLY A 451 21.00 68.99 11.02
N GLY A 452 22.29 68.70 10.77
CA GLY A 452 23.24 68.02 11.68
C GLY A 452 23.27 66.48 11.61
N ALA A 453 24.27 65.82 11.02
CA ALA A 453 25.69 65.65 11.42
C ALA A 453 25.96 64.51 12.44
N GLY A 454 26.73 63.50 11.98
CA GLY A 454 27.56 62.56 12.76
C GLY A 454 26.85 61.26 13.17
N GLY A 455 27.38 60.04 12.96
CA GLY A 455 28.73 59.58 12.65
C GLY A 455 29.23 58.61 13.72
N GLY A 456 29.60 57.39 13.31
CA GLY A 456 30.38 56.40 14.08
C GLY A 456 29.55 55.39 14.88
N ASP A 457 30.01 54.17 15.16
CA ASP A 457 31.26 53.48 14.84
C ASP A 457 31.15 52.04 15.39
N ASP A 458 31.68 51.09 14.61
CA ASP A 458 32.27 49.78 14.90
C ASP A 458 31.79 48.85 16.02
N SER A 459 31.52 47.62 15.59
CA SER A 459 31.39 46.39 16.36
C SER A 459 32.67 45.55 16.27
N VAL A 460 33.13 45.01 17.41
CA VAL A 460 34.10 43.90 17.44
C VAL A 460 33.91 43.02 18.69
N ASP A 461 34.14 41.71 18.46
CA ASP A 461 34.57 40.65 19.39
C ASP A 461 33.57 40.12 20.44
N TYR A 462 33.51 38.84 20.83
CA TYR A 462 33.96 37.51 20.35
C TYR A 462 33.44 36.50 21.42
N LEU A 463 33.30 35.22 21.05
CA LEU A 463 33.33 34.00 21.89
C LEU A 463 32.04 33.36 22.45
N GLU A 464 32.17 32.03 22.52
CA GLU A 464 31.23 30.92 22.64
C GLU A 464 30.64 30.68 24.04
N ALA A 465 29.47 30.02 24.09
CA ALA A 465 29.26 28.68 24.67
C ALA A 465 27.84 28.49 25.25
N ASP A 466 27.25 27.33 24.91
CA ASP A 466 26.17 26.54 25.52
C ASP A 466 25.32 27.13 26.67
N SER A 467 23.98 27.05 26.51
CA SER A 467 23.06 26.25 27.37
C SER A 467 21.61 26.72 27.29
N CYS A 468 20.70 25.77 27.49
CA CYS A 468 19.24 25.84 27.35
C CYS A 468 18.53 26.94 28.15
N SER A 469 17.52 27.59 27.54
CA SER A 469 16.19 27.77 28.14
C SER A 469 15.13 28.27 27.14
N VAL A 470 14.00 27.57 27.17
CA VAL A 470 12.68 27.73 26.52
C VAL A 470 12.13 29.16 26.48
N THR A 471 11.53 29.56 25.33
CA THR A 471 10.16 30.15 25.19
C THR A 471 9.89 30.59 23.73
N GLY A 472 8.67 30.30 23.23
CA GLY A 472 7.95 31.22 22.32
C GLY A 472 7.70 30.77 20.89
N GLU A 473 6.48 30.28 20.65
CA GLU A 473 5.54 30.60 19.56
C GLU A 473 6.04 30.91 18.13
N GLY A 474 5.43 30.18 17.17
CA GLY A 474 4.82 30.78 15.98
C GLY A 474 5.56 30.61 14.65
N GLY A 475 4.95 29.89 13.72
CA GLY A 475 5.35 29.89 12.31
C GLY A 475 4.86 28.67 11.52
N VAL A 476 3.55 28.64 11.23
CA VAL A 476 2.89 27.66 10.36
C VAL A 476 3.33 27.91 8.92
N GLY A 477 3.88 26.89 8.26
CA GLY A 477 4.01 26.82 6.81
C GLY A 477 3.09 25.71 6.32
N GLY A 478 2.19 26.03 5.39
CA GLY A 478 1.27 25.07 4.78
C GLY A 478 2.04 23.93 4.12
N VAL A 479 1.66 22.70 4.46
CA VAL A 479 2.19 21.47 3.88
C VAL A 479 1.03 20.74 3.23
N LEU A 480 1.21 20.43 1.95
CA LEU A 480 0.36 19.57 1.15
C LEU A 480 0.44 18.13 1.72
N GLY A 481 -0.68 17.58 2.19
CA GLY A 481 -0.77 16.20 2.70
C GLY A 481 -0.99 15.20 1.56
N LEU A 482 0.05 14.43 1.24
CA LEU A 482 0.08 13.39 0.21
C LEU A 482 -0.23 12.02 0.84
N LEU A 483 -1.18 11.26 0.28
CA LEU A 483 -1.46 9.88 0.69
C LEU A 483 -1.33 8.97 -0.52
N VAL A 484 -0.17 8.31 -0.58
CA VAL A 484 0.18 7.32 -1.57
C VAL A 484 0.23 5.97 -0.87
N PHE A 485 -0.51 4.98 -1.37
CA PHE A 485 -0.42 3.61 -0.89
C PHE A 485 -0.14 2.69 -2.08
N GLY A 486 1.05 2.12 -2.08
CA GLY A 486 1.28 0.76 -2.54
C GLY A 486 1.77 -0.02 -1.33
N LEU A 487 1.41 -1.30 -1.22
CA LEU A 487 2.07 -2.21 -0.27
C LEU A 487 3.56 -2.48 -0.64
N GLY A 488 4.14 -1.68 -1.53
CA GLY A 488 5.52 -1.69 -1.98
C GLY A 488 6.44 -0.89 -1.05
N GLY A 489 6.81 -1.48 0.07
CA GLY A 489 7.99 -1.06 0.82
C GLY A 489 9.18 -1.96 0.48
N LEU A 490 9.77 -1.82 -0.72
CA LEU A 490 11.08 -2.42 -1.03
C LEU A 490 12.03 -1.40 -1.68
N ALA A 491 12.98 -0.96 -0.86
CA ALA A 491 14.31 -0.42 -1.17
C ALA A 491 14.47 0.85 -2.05
N LEU A 492 14.88 1.92 -1.37
CA LEU A 492 15.74 2.99 -1.86
C LEU A 492 16.78 2.50 -2.90
N ARG A 493 16.74 3.04 -4.13
CA ARG A 493 17.96 3.27 -4.92
C ARG A 493 18.13 4.75 -5.20
N ARG A 494 18.92 5.42 -4.35
CA ARG A 494 19.66 6.63 -4.73
C ARG A 494 20.46 6.32 -6.00
N LYS A 495 20.12 6.94 -7.12
CA LYS A 495 21.12 7.20 -8.16
C LYS A 495 21.80 8.53 -7.84
N ILE A 496 23.06 8.38 -7.44
CA ILE A 496 24.05 9.46 -7.42
C ILE A 496 24.44 9.74 -8.88
N ALA A 497 24.56 11.05 -9.16
CA ALA A 497 25.04 11.74 -10.37
C ALA A 497 24.02 12.01 -11.47
#